data_AF-A0A2H6F8T0-F1
#
_entry.id   AF-A0A2H6F8T0-F1
#
_cell.length_a   1.000
_cell.length_b   1.000
_cell.length_c   1.000
_cell.angle_alpha   90.00
_cell.angle_beta   90.00
_cell.angle_gamma   90.00
#
_symmetry.space_group_name_H-M   'P 1'
#
loop_
_entity.id
_entity.type
_entity.pdbx_description
1 polymer ?
#
loop_
_entity_poly.entity_id
_entity_poly.type
_entity_poly.pdbx_seq_one_letter_code
_entity_poly.pdbx_strand_id
1 'polypeptide(L)' 'MLLFEWDSEKAKRNIKLHGISFDETSTAFGDSLSLTIYDPLHLDKEDRFVLIGNSYKIVFW' A
#
# COMPACT_ATOMS: atom_id res chain seq x y z
N MET A 1 -0.37 -17.40 1.26
CA MET A 1 0.74 -16.45 1.46
C MET A 1 0.68 -15.47 0.30
N LEU A 2 0.58 -14.17 0.58
CA LEU A 2 0.53 -13.14 -0.47
C LEU A 2 1.95 -12.79 -0.90
N LEU A 3 2.14 -12.57 -2.20
CA LEU A 3 3.39 -12.12 -2.79
C LEU A 3 3.17 -10.72 -3.36
N PHE A 4 4.10 -9.83 -3.06
CA PHE A 4 4.03 -8.43 -3.48
C PHE A 4 5.31 -8.08 -4.22
N GLU A 5 5.16 -7.21 -5.23
CA GLU A 5 6.26 -6.64 -5.97
C GLU A 5 6.06 -5.14 -6.14
N TRP A 6 7.16 -4.41 -6.27
CA TRP A 6 7.16 -2.99 -6.53
C TRP A 6 8.45 -2.57 -7.21
N ASP A 7 8.35 -1.46 -7.94
CA ASP A 7 9.53 -0.78 -8.47
C ASP A 7 10.44 -0.28 -7.33
N SER A 8 11.72 -0.59 -7.42
CA SER A 8 12.71 -0.24 -6.38
C SER A 8 12.87 1.27 -6.19
N GLU A 9 12.76 2.06 -7.25
CA GLU A 9 12.87 3.51 -7.16
C GLU A 9 11.61 4.13 -6.52
N LYS A 10 10.43 3.58 -6.82
CA LYS A 10 9.18 3.94 -6.14
C LYS A 10 9.24 3.62 -4.64
N ALA A 11 9.78 2.46 -4.26
CA ALA A 11 9.92 2.10 -2.84
C ALA A 11 10.85 3.07 -2.08
N LYS A 12 12.00 3.42 -2.67
CA LYS A 12 12.91 4.43 -2.09
C LYS A 12 12.22 5.78 -1.93
N ARG A 13 11.48 6.22 -2.95
CA ARG A 13 10.69 7.47 -2.88
C ARG A 13 9.61 7.41 -1.79
N ASN A 14 8.93 6.28 -1.64
CA ASN A 14 7.90 6.11 -0.63
C ASN A 14 8.46 6.29 0.78
N ILE A 15 9.60 5.67 1.08
CA ILE A 15 10.28 5.83 2.37
C ILE A 15 10.68 7.30 2.58
N LYS A 16 11.22 7.96 1.55
CA LYS A 16 11.64 9.37 1.66
C LYS A 16 10.47 10.33 1.90
N LEU A 17 9.32 10.10 1.27
CA LEU A 17 8.15 10.99 1.33
C LEU A 17 7.25 10.68 2.52
N HIS A 18 7.14 9.41 2.91
CA HIS A 18 6.14 8.94 3.87
C HIS A 18 6.74 8.25 5.10
N GLY A 19 8.06 8.03 5.14
CA GLY A 19 8.73 7.39 6.28
C GLY A 19 8.42 5.89 6.43
N ILE A 20 7.69 5.27 5.49
CA ILE A 20 7.23 3.88 5.59
C ILE A 20 7.63 3.06 4.34
N SER A 21 8.03 1.80 4.55
CA SER A 21 8.37 0.88 3.47
C SER A 21 7.13 0.17 2.92
N PHE A 22 7.22 -0.33 1.68
CA PHE A 22 6.13 -1.12 1.13
C PHE A 22 5.94 -2.47 1.82
N ASP A 23 7.02 -3.08 2.31
CA ASP A 23 6.95 -4.28 3.16
C ASP A 23 6.03 -4.06 4.35
N GLU A 24 6.17 -2.95 5.07
CA GLU A 24 5.30 -2.63 6.20
C GLU A 24 3.87 -2.35 5.75
N THR A 25 3.65 -1.51 4.72
CA THR A 25 2.30 -1.22 4.24
C THR A 25 1.58 -2.47 3.72
N SER A 26 2.31 -3.45 3.18
CA SER A 26 1.73 -4.70 2.68
C SER A 26 1.10 -5.55 3.78
N THR A 27 1.46 -5.33 5.04
CA THR A 27 0.86 -6.01 6.18
C THR A 27 -0.61 -5.64 6.39
N ALA A 28 -1.05 -4.47 5.88
CA ALA A 28 -2.45 -4.06 5.93
C ALA A 28 -3.39 -4.99 5.15
N PHE A 29 -2.88 -5.78 4.20
CA PHE A 29 -3.66 -6.83 3.53
C PHE A 29 -4.05 -7.98 4.49
N GLY A 30 -3.38 -8.08 5.64
CA GLY A 30 -3.73 -9.02 6.70
C GLY A 30 -4.79 -8.48 7.68
N ASP A 31 -5.18 -7.21 7.59
CA ASP A 31 -6.21 -6.65 8.47
C ASP A 31 -7.59 -7.14 8.05
N SER A 32 -8.25 -7.88 8.95
CA SER A 32 -9.61 -8.39 8.77
C SER A 32 -10.67 -7.31 8.59
N LEU A 33 -10.37 -6.07 9.02
CA LEU A 33 -11.25 -4.91 8.89
C LEU A 33 -10.80 -3.96 7.77
N SER A 34 -9.85 -4.38 6.94
CA SER A 34 -9.42 -3.58 5.80
C SER A 34 -10.54 -3.38 4.78
N LEU A 35 -10.51 -2.22 4.13
CA LEU A 35 -11.42 -1.83 3.07
C LEU A 35 -10.64 -1.61 1.78
N THR A 36 -10.99 -2.36 0.75
CA THR A 36 -10.46 -2.18 -0.61
C THR A 36 -11.49 -1.46 -1.47
N ILE A 37 -11.10 -0.34 -2.06
CA ILE A 37 -11.95 0.51 -2.88
C ILE A 37 -11.36 0.55 -4.29
N TYR A 38 -12.20 0.34 -5.30
CA TYR A 38 -11.82 0.58 -6.70
C TYR A 38 -11.58 2.08 -6.90
N ASP A 39 -10.49 2.45 -7.56
CA ASP A 39 -10.18 3.85 -7.85
C ASP A 39 -10.62 4.22 -9.27
N PRO A 40 -11.79 4.86 -9.45
CA PRO A 40 -12.31 5.20 -10.78
C PRO A 40 -11.65 6.42 -11.41
N LEU A 41 -10.78 7.14 -10.68
CA LEU A 41 -10.16 8.39 -11.16
C LEU A 41 -8.97 8.13 -12.07
N HIS A 42 -8.49 6.89 -12.13
CA HIS A 42 -7.38 6.52 -12.99
C HIS A 42 -7.89 6.05 -14.36
N LEU A 43 -7.77 6.92 -15.35
CA LEU A 43 -8.16 6.73 -16.76
C LEU A 43 -7.18 5.85 -17.58
N ASP A 44 -6.24 5.18 -16.93
CA ASP A 44 -5.23 4.35 -17.61
C ASP A 44 -5.74 2.91 -17.81
N LYS A 45 -5.12 2.16 -18.74
CA LYS A 45 -5.50 0.81 -19.19
C LYS A 45 -5.38 -0.30 -18.13
N GLU A 46 -5.28 0.02 -16.84
CA GLU A 46 -5.00 -0.92 -15.75
C GLU A 46 -5.92 -0.66 -14.55
N ASP A 47 -6.39 -1.74 -13.93
CA ASP A 47 -7.23 -1.65 -12.72
C ASP A 47 -6.40 -1.18 -11.52
N ARG A 48 -6.89 -0.16 -10.82
CA ARG A 48 -6.27 0.37 -9.59
C ARG A 48 -7.23 0.29 -8.41
N PHE A 49 -6.66 -0.02 -7.25
CA PHE A 49 -7.38 -0.15 -6.00
C PHE A 49 -6.64 0.56 -4.87
N VAL A 50 -7.40 1.11 -3.93
CA VAL A 50 -6.89 1.68 -2.68
C VAL A 50 -7.28 0.75 -1.54
N LEU A 51 -6.30 0.31 -0.74
CA LEU A 51 -6.53 -0.43 0.49
C LEU A 51 -6.39 0.53 1.68
N ILE A 52 -7.39 0.55 2.55
CA ILE A 52 -7.36 1.27 3.84
C ILE A 52 -7.47 0.22 4.94
N GLY A 53 -6.49 0.16 5.83
CA GLY A 53 -6.44 -0.80 6.92
C GLY A 53 -5.25 -0.56 7.84
N ASN A 54 -5.15 -1.33 8.92
CA ASN A 54 -4.05 -1.23 9.87
C ASN A 54 -2.87 -2.11 9.44
N SER A 55 -1.68 -1.53 9.37
CA SER A 55 -0.43 -2.29 9.32
C SER A 55 -0.03 -2.79 10.70
N TYR A 56 0.91 -3.73 10.78
CA TYR A 56 1.38 -4.27 12.06
C TYR A 56 2.09 -3.25 12.93
N LYS A 57 2.72 -2.23 12.34
CA LYS A 57 3.28 -1.11 13.08
C LYS A 57 2.34 0.09 13.09
N ILE A 58 2.23 0.67 14.28
CA ILE A 58 1.72 2.03 14.46
C ILE A 58 2.83 2.98 13.99
N VAL A 59 2.55 3.75 12.94
CA VAL A 59 3.43 4.82 12.48
C VAL A 59 2.90 6.14 13.01
N PHE A 60 3.70 6.81 13.85
CA PHE A 60 3.45 8.19 14.26
C PHE A 60 4.06 9.12 13.20
N TRP A 61 3.23 9.96 12.59
CA TRP A 61 3.60 10.95 11.57
C TRP A 61 4.17 12.23 12.19
#